data_AF-A0A9E3BXS7-F1
#
_entry.id   AF-A0A9E3BXS7-F1
#
_cell.length_a   1.000
_cell.length_b   1.000
_cell.length_c   1.000
_cell.angle_alpha   90.00
_cell.angle_beta   90.00
_cell.angle_gamma   90.00
#
_symmetry.space_group_name_H-M   'P 1'
#
loop_
_entity.id
_entity.type
_entity.pdbx_description
1 polymer ?
#
loop_
_entity_poly.entity_id
_entity_poly.type
_entity_poly.pdbx_seq_one_letter_code
_entity_poly.pdbx_strand_id
1 'polypeptide(L)'
;MQLSRARVLAFVSQALPIAGLGLPIVIYLPPFYAEELGLGLTAVGSIFMITRFFDVAIDPAFGLLADRHATRWGRRKPWIAAALPILALSVWQIFLPAGAVSGTYLLIWLLVLYVGWTFATISIVAWSAELATDYDARTRLQGAYQAMLMIGLIAVLAVPAVYEAAGVLSMREKMRGVGLFIIVLLVPTFIAAITSVPEVPLTERAHVDWRGVLATLWRSRPLRRLLLADLLVGLSSGVSGSLVVFVMKDALALGQRSGVLMLCYFLSGCIAIPLWVKIGARIEKHTTLIWAQLYSILLLPVFFLLTPGNFWLALVVLMLFGIPYASHRFLMKAIMADITDEDQVRTGRMQAGVYFS
;
A
#
# COMPACT_ATOMS: atom_id res chain seq x y z
N MET A 1 23.30 11.81 10.19
CA MET A 1 22.74 12.95 10.97
C MET A 1 21.52 12.43 11.72
N GLN A 2 21.45 12.53 13.06
CA GLN A 2 20.26 12.07 13.79
C GLN A 2 19.18 13.17 13.73
N LEU A 3 18.09 12.92 13.01
CA LEU A 3 16.94 13.83 12.92
C LEU A 3 16.25 13.95 14.29
N SER A 4 15.74 15.15 14.60
CA SER A 4 14.90 15.34 15.78
C SER A 4 13.59 14.55 15.66
N ARG A 5 12.99 14.16 16.79
CA ARG A 5 11.73 13.38 16.80
C ARG A 5 10.61 14.06 16.01
N ALA A 6 10.53 15.40 16.07
CA ALA A 6 9.56 16.18 15.32
C ALA A 6 9.77 16.09 13.80
N ARG A 7 11.01 16.12 13.32
CA ARG A 7 11.33 15.96 11.89
C ARG A 7 11.05 14.54 11.39
N VAL A 8 11.37 13.54 12.20
CA VAL A 8 11.01 12.14 11.92
C VAL A 8 9.49 12.02 11.80
N LEU A 9 8.73 12.58 12.75
CA LEU A 9 7.27 12.55 12.72
C LEU A 9 6.72 13.25 11.47
N ALA A 10 7.21 14.45 11.14
CA ALA A 10 6.81 15.19 9.95
C ALA A 10 7.04 14.37 8.67
N PHE A 11 8.21 13.74 8.54
CA PHE A 11 8.53 12.86 7.41
C PHE A 11 7.59 11.65 7.34
N VAL A 12 7.47 10.86 8.42
CA VAL A 12 6.68 9.62 8.38
C VAL A 12 5.18 9.89 8.29
N SER A 13 4.70 11.07 8.69
CA SER A 13 3.28 11.44 8.58
C SER A 13 2.73 11.38 7.15
N GLN A 14 3.60 11.52 6.13
CA GLN A 14 3.23 11.38 4.72
C GLN A 14 2.69 9.97 4.39
N ALA A 15 3.02 8.97 5.20
CA ALA A 15 2.47 7.62 5.07
C ALA A 15 0.95 7.57 5.31
N LEU A 16 0.38 8.46 6.14
CA LEU A 16 -1.06 8.46 6.44
C LEU A 16 -1.93 8.56 5.17
N PRO A 17 -1.80 9.62 4.35
CA PRO A 17 -2.59 9.75 3.12
C PRO A 17 -2.21 8.72 2.06
N ILE A 18 -0.94 8.29 2.01
CA ILE A 18 -0.49 7.25 1.06
C ILE A 18 -1.18 5.92 1.35
N ALA A 19 -1.28 5.51 2.61
CA ALA A 19 -2.05 4.33 2.99
C ALA A 19 -3.53 4.46 2.62
N GLY A 20 -4.08 5.68 2.77
CA GLY A 20 -5.45 6.02 2.41
C GLY A 20 -5.77 5.85 0.92
N LEU A 21 -4.77 6.01 0.06
CA LEU A 21 -4.87 5.85 -1.38
C LEU A 21 -4.73 4.38 -1.81
N GLY A 22 -3.74 3.65 -1.28
CA GLY A 22 -3.37 2.34 -1.83
C GLY A 22 -4.48 1.28 -1.81
N LEU A 23 -4.99 0.92 -0.62
CA LEU A 23 -5.95 -0.18 -0.47
C LEU A 23 -7.40 0.20 -0.83
N PRO A 24 -7.94 1.35 -0.38
CA PRO A 24 -9.30 1.76 -0.72
C PRO A 24 -9.55 1.90 -2.22
N ILE A 25 -8.56 2.34 -3.00
CA ILE A 25 -8.68 2.42 -4.47
C ILE A 25 -8.94 1.04 -5.08
N VAL A 26 -8.29 -0.02 -4.57
CA VAL A 26 -8.48 -1.39 -5.09
C VAL A 26 -9.82 -1.97 -4.67
N ILE A 27 -10.27 -1.64 -3.46
CA ILE A 27 -11.42 -2.28 -2.82
C ILE A 27 -12.74 -1.59 -3.16
N TYR A 28 -12.80 -0.26 -3.02
CA TYR A 28 -14.06 0.47 -3.08
C TYR A 28 -14.29 1.17 -4.41
N LEU A 29 -13.22 1.51 -5.13
CA LEU A 29 -13.35 2.25 -6.38
C LEU A 29 -13.97 1.43 -7.52
N PRO A 30 -13.65 0.12 -7.70
CA PRO A 30 -14.30 -0.69 -8.71
C PRO A 30 -15.83 -0.79 -8.54
N PRO A 31 -16.40 -1.20 -7.39
CA PRO A 31 -17.85 -1.25 -7.22
C PRO A 31 -18.49 0.14 -7.31
N PHE A 32 -17.81 1.19 -6.83
CA PHE A 32 -18.31 2.56 -6.95
C PHE A 32 -18.46 3.00 -8.41
N TYR A 33 -17.48 2.77 -9.27
CA TYR A 33 -17.57 3.18 -10.68
C TYR A 33 -18.40 2.21 -11.54
N ALA A 34 -18.35 0.92 -11.25
CA ALA A 34 -19.02 -0.10 -12.05
C ALA A 34 -20.55 -0.09 -11.83
N GLU A 35 -20.99 0.02 -10.59
CA GLU A 35 -22.41 -0.13 -10.23
C GLU A 35 -23.07 1.21 -9.91
N GLU A 36 -22.49 2.00 -9.00
CA GLU A 36 -23.11 3.26 -8.54
C GLU A 36 -23.05 4.36 -9.62
N LEU A 37 -21.96 4.42 -10.38
CA LEU A 37 -21.79 5.37 -11.49
C LEU A 37 -22.16 4.76 -12.85
N GLY A 38 -22.51 3.47 -12.89
CA GLY A 38 -23.09 2.82 -14.06
C GLY A 38 -22.13 2.60 -15.25
N LEU A 39 -20.81 2.60 -15.06
CA LEU A 39 -19.87 2.33 -16.15
C LEU A 39 -19.82 0.84 -16.55
N GLY A 40 -20.30 -0.05 -15.69
CA GLY A 40 -20.25 -1.50 -15.90
C GLY A 40 -18.90 -2.13 -15.53
N LEU A 41 -18.94 -3.39 -15.12
CA LEU A 41 -17.78 -4.14 -14.63
C LEU A 41 -16.70 -4.33 -15.70
N THR A 42 -17.09 -4.57 -16.96
CA THR A 42 -16.14 -4.78 -18.07
C THR A 42 -15.30 -3.53 -18.31
N ALA A 43 -15.92 -2.35 -18.41
CA ALA A 43 -15.21 -1.11 -18.66
C ALA A 43 -14.27 -0.77 -17.50
N VAL A 44 -14.75 -0.87 -16.25
CA VAL A 44 -13.95 -0.62 -15.06
C VAL A 44 -12.78 -1.60 -14.96
N GLY A 45 -13.02 -2.90 -15.13
CA GLY A 45 -11.97 -3.91 -15.13
C GLY A 45 -10.90 -3.66 -16.20
N SER A 46 -11.30 -3.32 -17.44
CA SER A 46 -10.37 -2.97 -18.51
C SER A 46 -9.55 -1.72 -18.19
N ILE A 47 -10.16 -0.69 -17.59
CA ILE A 47 -9.46 0.53 -17.19
C ILE A 47 -8.40 0.22 -16.13
N PHE A 48 -8.76 -0.52 -15.08
CA PHE A 48 -7.82 -0.93 -14.03
C PHE A 48 -6.66 -1.78 -14.58
N MET A 49 -6.94 -2.63 -15.56
CA MET A 49 -5.91 -3.40 -16.25
C MET A 49 -4.95 -2.49 -17.04
N ILE A 50 -5.46 -1.55 -17.83
CA ILE A 50 -4.64 -0.58 -18.58
C ILE A 50 -3.76 0.24 -17.63
N THR A 51 -4.34 0.73 -16.52
CA THR A 51 -3.60 1.53 -15.54
C THR A 51 -2.49 0.73 -14.87
N ARG A 52 -2.66 -0.59 -14.69
CA ARG A 52 -1.60 -1.46 -14.14
C ARG A 52 -0.43 -1.65 -15.09
N PHE A 53 -0.67 -1.79 -16.39
CA PHE A 53 0.43 -1.84 -17.37
C PHE A 53 1.18 -0.50 -17.45
N PHE A 54 0.46 0.61 -17.30
CA PHE A 54 1.07 1.93 -17.22
C PHE A 54 1.97 2.08 -15.97
N ASP A 55 1.51 1.59 -14.81
CA ASP A 55 2.24 1.60 -13.53
C ASP A 55 3.62 0.89 -13.65
N VAL A 56 3.62 -0.30 -14.27
CA VAL A 56 4.84 -1.09 -14.52
C VAL A 56 5.87 -0.33 -15.36
N ALA A 57 5.43 0.54 -16.26
CA ALA A 57 6.32 1.33 -17.12
C ALA A 57 6.79 2.64 -16.45
N ILE A 58 5.90 3.32 -15.72
CA ILE A 58 6.19 4.65 -15.16
C ILE A 58 7.15 4.58 -13.97
N ASP A 59 7.05 3.53 -13.14
CA ASP A 59 7.87 3.42 -11.93
C ASP A 59 9.39 3.39 -12.23
N PRO A 60 9.91 2.51 -13.13
CA PRO A 60 11.32 2.54 -13.50
C PRO A 60 11.72 3.82 -14.24
N ALA A 61 10.85 4.32 -15.13
CA ALA A 61 11.13 5.52 -15.91
C ALA A 61 11.31 6.74 -15.00
N PHE A 62 10.43 6.90 -14.01
CA PHE A 62 10.51 7.97 -13.03
C PHE A 62 11.71 7.79 -12.09
N GLY A 63 12.02 6.58 -11.64
CA GLY A 63 13.22 6.32 -10.83
C GLY A 63 14.49 6.86 -11.50
N LEU A 64 14.68 6.57 -12.79
CA LEU A 64 15.80 7.08 -13.58
C LEU A 64 15.78 8.61 -13.74
N LEU A 65 14.60 9.20 -13.91
CA LEU A 65 14.43 10.64 -14.06
C LEU A 65 14.74 11.39 -12.76
N ALA A 66 14.17 10.94 -11.65
CA ALA A 66 14.30 11.54 -10.33
C ALA A 66 15.76 11.51 -9.83
N ASP A 67 16.54 10.51 -10.25
CA ASP A 67 17.95 10.41 -9.91
C ASP A 67 18.86 11.33 -10.75
N ARG A 68 18.46 11.68 -11.97
CA ARG A 68 19.25 12.54 -12.88
C ARG A 68 19.11 14.03 -12.59
N HIS A 69 17.95 14.48 -12.12
CA HIS A 69 17.66 15.90 -11.96
C HIS A 69 17.86 16.38 -10.52
N ALA A 70 18.93 17.15 -10.29
CA ALA A 70 19.10 17.93 -9.06
C ALA A 70 18.68 19.38 -9.35
N THR A 71 17.74 19.92 -8.57
CA THR A 71 17.33 21.33 -8.66
C THR A 71 17.93 22.15 -7.52
N ARG A 72 17.81 23.48 -7.59
CA ARG A 72 18.21 24.40 -6.50
C ARG A 72 17.47 24.16 -5.17
N TRP A 73 16.27 23.56 -5.23
CA TRP A 73 15.47 23.20 -4.06
C TRP A 73 15.73 21.76 -3.61
N GLY A 74 16.80 21.15 -4.14
CA GLY A 74 17.23 19.79 -3.92
C GLY A 74 16.72 18.81 -4.97
N ARG A 75 16.90 17.52 -4.70
CA ARG A 75 16.70 16.41 -5.65
C ARG A 75 15.37 15.70 -5.47
N ARG A 76 14.92 15.48 -4.24
CA ARG A 76 13.72 14.70 -3.88
C ARG A 76 12.52 15.60 -3.57
N LYS A 77 12.75 16.70 -2.85
CA LYS A 77 11.66 17.62 -2.44
C LYS A 77 10.85 18.18 -3.60
N PRO A 78 11.42 18.59 -4.75
CA PRO A 78 10.64 19.14 -5.86
C PRO A 78 9.63 18.12 -6.41
N TRP A 79 10.00 16.84 -6.46
CA TRP A 79 9.11 15.79 -6.95
C TRP A 79 7.97 15.50 -5.97
N ILE A 80 8.25 15.52 -4.67
CA ILE A 80 7.20 15.41 -3.63
C ILE A 80 6.27 16.63 -3.67
N ALA A 81 6.82 17.82 -3.89
CA ALA A 81 6.05 19.05 -4.06
C ALA A 81 5.18 19.02 -5.32
N ALA A 82 5.68 18.46 -6.42
CA ALA A 82 4.92 18.26 -7.66
C ALA A 82 3.84 17.17 -7.51
N ALA A 83 4.12 16.11 -6.76
CA ALA A 83 3.15 15.05 -6.48
C ALA A 83 1.92 15.56 -5.71
N LEU A 84 2.11 16.53 -4.81
CA LEU A 84 1.05 17.06 -3.96
C LEU A 84 -0.19 17.58 -4.74
N PRO A 85 -0.07 18.56 -5.66
CA PRO A 85 -1.23 19.04 -6.43
C PRO A 85 -1.80 17.98 -7.38
N ILE A 86 -0.95 17.12 -7.95
CA ILE A 86 -1.38 16.02 -8.84
C ILE A 86 -2.27 15.04 -8.06
N LEU A 87 -1.83 14.62 -6.87
CA LEU A 87 -2.58 13.72 -6.00
C LEU A 87 -3.84 14.38 -5.47
N ALA A 88 -3.76 15.62 -4.97
CA ALA A 88 -4.94 16.33 -4.44
C ALA A 88 -6.03 16.48 -5.51
N LEU A 89 -5.66 16.90 -6.72
CA LEU A 89 -6.61 17.08 -7.82
C LEU A 89 -7.18 15.74 -8.31
N SER A 90 -6.35 14.72 -8.47
CA SER A 90 -6.83 13.40 -8.92
C SER A 90 -7.74 12.74 -7.88
N VAL A 91 -7.42 12.83 -6.60
CA VAL A 91 -8.31 12.35 -5.52
C VAL A 91 -9.64 13.09 -5.54
N TRP A 92 -9.62 14.41 -5.69
CA TRP A 92 -10.84 15.20 -5.80
C TRP A 92 -11.72 14.69 -6.95
N GLN A 93 -11.13 14.51 -8.13
CA GLN A 93 -11.87 14.12 -9.32
C GLN A 93 -12.37 12.67 -9.30
N ILE A 94 -11.62 11.77 -8.64
CA ILE A 94 -11.96 10.35 -8.54
C ILE A 94 -13.03 10.10 -7.46
N PHE A 95 -12.90 10.72 -6.29
CA PHE A 95 -13.77 10.45 -5.14
C PHE A 95 -14.95 11.42 -5.02
N LEU A 96 -14.85 12.62 -5.61
CA LEU A 96 -15.89 13.65 -5.62
C LEU A 96 -16.32 14.05 -7.05
N PRO A 97 -16.73 13.10 -7.91
CA PRO A 97 -17.20 13.45 -9.25
C PRO A 97 -18.45 14.34 -9.16
N ALA A 98 -18.38 15.51 -9.80
CA ALA A 98 -19.43 16.53 -9.77
C ALA A 98 -20.69 16.15 -10.58
N GLY A 99 -20.59 15.15 -11.47
CA GLY A 99 -21.68 14.74 -12.34
C GLY A 99 -21.50 13.33 -12.92
N ALA A 100 -22.10 13.09 -14.08
CA ALA A 100 -21.92 11.84 -14.83
C ALA A 100 -20.46 11.70 -15.26
N VAL A 101 -19.91 10.51 -15.07
CA VAL A 101 -18.54 10.17 -15.44
C VAL A 101 -18.55 9.22 -16.62
N SER A 102 -17.51 9.31 -17.46
CA SER A 102 -17.28 8.37 -18.56
C SER A 102 -16.12 7.42 -18.22
N GLY A 103 -15.98 6.31 -18.96
CA GLY A 103 -14.81 5.44 -18.85
C GLY A 103 -13.50 6.19 -19.12
N THR A 104 -13.49 7.09 -20.10
CA THR A 104 -12.33 7.94 -20.41
C THR A 104 -11.99 8.89 -19.25
N TYR A 105 -12.99 9.46 -18.59
CA TYR A 105 -12.78 10.29 -17.40
C TYR A 105 -12.07 9.50 -16.30
N LEU A 106 -12.58 8.31 -15.96
CA LEU A 106 -11.97 7.44 -14.96
C LEU A 106 -10.53 7.06 -15.35
N LEU A 107 -10.30 6.67 -16.61
CA LEU A 107 -8.98 6.31 -17.10
C LEU A 107 -7.97 7.45 -16.96
N ILE A 108 -8.30 8.66 -17.44
CA ILE A 108 -7.40 9.82 -17.38
C ILE A 108 -7.05 10.14 -15.93
N TRP A 109 -8.04 10.23 -15.05
CA TRP A 109 -7.77 10.61 -13.67
C TRP A 109 -7.03 9.53 -12.89
N LEU A 110 -7.25 8.24 -13.18
CA LEU A 110 -6.44 7.17 -12.61
C LEU A 110 -4.99 7.25 -13.10
N LEU A 111 -4.73 7.50 -14.38
CA LEU A 111 -3.37 7.68 -14.89
C LEU A 111 -2.68 8.87 -14.20
N VAL A 112 -3.38 10.00 -14.06
CA VAL A 112 -2.87 11.18 -13.34
C VAL A 112 -2.59 10.85 -11.86
N LEU A 113 -3.49 10.11 -11.21
CA LEU A 113 -3.29 9.64 -9.83
C LEU A 113 -2.03 8.78 -9.72
N TYR A 114 -1.85 7.80 -10.61
CA TYR A 114 -0.68 6.92 -10.60
C TYR A 114 0.63 7.70 -10.85
N VAL A 115 0.64 8.68 -11.75
CA VAL A 115 1.81 9.57 -11.92
C VAL A 115 2.15 10.28 -10.60
N GLY A 116 1.16 10.88 -9.94
CA GLY A 116 1.37 11.54 -8.64
C GLY A 116 1.81 10.57 -7.56
N TRP A 117 1.26 9.35 -7.55
CA TRP A 117 1.59 8.29 -6.62
C TRP A 117 3.04 7.83 -6.79
N THR A 118 3.49 7.57 -8.01
CA THR A 118 4.87 7.22 -8.34
C THR A 118 5.83 8.34 -7.93
N PHE A 119 5.50 9.60 -8.23
CA PHE A 119 6.34 10.74 -7.86
C PHE A 119 6.51 10.83 -6.35
N ALA A 120 5.43 10.64 -5.57
CA ALA A 120 5.48 10.67 -4.12
C ALA A 120 6.24 9.46 -3.56
N THR A 121 5.83 8.24 -3.91
CA THR A 121 6.32 7.01 -3.25
C THR A 121 7.79 6.75 -3.53
N ILE A 122 8.22 6.83 -4.79
CA ILE A 122 9.63 6.64 -5.17
C ILE A 122 10.51 7.70 -4.51
N SER A 123 10.09 8.97 -4.53
CA SER A 123 10.86 10.06 -3.92
C SER A 123 10.93 9.94 -2.40
N ILE A 124 9.84 9.55 -1.73
CA ILE A 124 9.80 9.34 -0.27
C ILE A 124 10.69 8.16 0.13
N VAL A 125 10.63 7.04 -0.58
CA VAL A 125 11.47 5.87 -0.30
C VAL A 125 12.95 6.24 -0.47
N ALA A 126 13.31 6.89 -1.58
CA ALA A 126 14.68 7.35 -1.80
C ALA A 126 15.13 8.36 -0.73
N TRP A 127 14.28 9.34 -0.39
CA TRP A 127 14.59 10.33 0.64
C TRP A 127 14.75 9.70 2.02
N SER A 128 13.92 8.70 2.37
CA SER A 128 14.06 7.96 3.62
C SER A 128 15.40 7.24 3.75
N ALA A 129 15.90 6.69 2.62
CA ALA A 129 17.16 5.98 2.55
C ALA A 129 18.36 6.92 2.70
N GLU A 130 18.24 8.16 2.21
CA GLU A 130 19.25 9.22 2.31
C GLU A 130 19.30 9.87 3.70
N LEU A 131 18.15 10.02 4.37
CA LEU A 131 18.05 10.61 5.71
C LEU A 131 18.64 9.71 6.81
N ALA A 132 18.52 8.39 6.64
CA ALA A 132 18.97 7.41 7.61
C ALA A 132 20.35 6.85 7.25
N THR A 133 21.40 7.53 7.73
CA THR A 133 22.81 7.18 7.47
C THR A 133 23.33 6.00 8.28
N ASP A 134 22.63 5.61 9.35
CA ASP A 134 23.02 4.55 10.27
C ASP A 134 21.96 3.43 10.27
N TYR A 135 22.38 2.20 10.53
CA TYR A 135 21.54 1.01 10.51
C TYR A 135 20.35 1.13 11.48
N ASP A 136 20.61 1.53 12.72
CA ASP A 136 19.56 1.69 13.74
C ASP A 136 18.60 2.84 13.40
N ALA A 137 19.13 3.92 12.81
CA ALA A 137 18.31 5.04 12.36
C ALA A 137 17.39 4.61 11.19
N ARG A 138 17.89 3.79 10.26
CA ARG A 138 17.12 3.29 9.12
C ARG A 138 16.00 2.36 9.57
N THR A 139 16.31 1.43 10.47
CA THR A 139 15.33 0.52 11.06
C THR A 139 14.23 1.27 11.80
N ARG A 140 14.59 2.25 12.64
CA ARG A 140 13.61 3.07 13.38
C ARG A 140 12.75 3.92 12.46
N LEU A 141 13.34 4.55 11.44
CA LEU A 141 12.59 5.40 10.49
C LEU A 141 11.60 4.57 9.67
N GLN A 142 12.06 3.44 9.13
CA GLN A 142 11.20 2.52 8.38
C GLN A 142 10.10 1.92 9.26
N GLY A 143 10.43 1.52 10.50
CA GLY A 143 9.44 1.05 11.47
C GLY A 143 8.36 2.10 11.76
N ALA A 144 8.75 3.35 12.01
CA ALA A 144 7.83 4.46 12.22
C ALA A 144 6.97 4.76 10.98
N TYR A 145 7.56 4.70 9.77
CA TYR A 145 6.84 4.86 8.51
C TYR A 145 5.79 3.76 8.31
N GLN A 146 6.15 2.49 8.57
CA GLN A 146 5.21 1.37 8.49
C GLN A 146 4.08 1.47 9.52
N ALA A 147 4.38 1.86 10.76
CA ALA A 147 3.36 2.11 11.78
C ALA A 147 2.37 3.19 11.31
N MET A 148 2.88 4.26 10.72
CA MET A 148 2.07 5.36 10.20
C MET A 148 1.23 4.94 8.97
N LEU A 149 1.75 4.06 8.10
CA LEU A 149 0.95 3.44 7.04
C LEU A 149 -0.23 2.64 7.62
N MET A 150 -0.01 1.86 8.69
CA MET A 150 -1.10 1.08 9.31
C MET A 150 -2.16 1.99 9.94
N ILE A 151 -1.74 3.05 10.64
CA ILE A 151 -2.66 4.02 11.24
C ILE A 151 -3.50 4.69 10.13
N GLY A 152 -2.86 5.11 9.03
CA GLY A 152 -3.55 5.72 7.90
C GLY A 152 -4.57 4.78 7.25
N LEU A 153 -4.20 3.51 7.09
CA LEU A 153 -5.10 2.48 6.57
C LEU A 153 -6.33 2.27 7.46
N ILE A 154 -6.14 2.11 8.77
CA ILE A 154 -7.28 1.93 9.70
C ILE A 154 -8.16 3.18 9.68
N ALA A 155 -7.54 4.37 9.73
CA ALA A 155 -8.28 5.63 9.77
C ALA A 155 -9.12 5.86 8.50
N VAL A 156 -8.58 5.54 7.32
CA VAL A 156 -9.33 5.69 6.05
C VAL A 156 -10.50 4.68 5.97
N LEU A 157 -10.29 3.45 6.45
CA LEU A 157 -11.31 2.39 6.43
C LEU A 157 -12.39 2.62 7.49
N ALA A 158 -12.06 3.37 8.54
CA ALA A 158 -13.03 3.82 9.52
C ALA A 158 -14.03 4.82 8.92
N VAL A 159 -13.67 5.57 7.86
CA VAL A 159 -14.58 6.56 7.27
C VAL A 159 -15.88 5.93 6.74
N PRO A 160 -15.86 4.92 5.83
CA PRO A 160 -17.09 4.24 5.43
C PRO A 160 -17.85 3.60 6.60
N ALA A 161 -17.13 3.01 7.57
CA ALA A 161 -17.74 2.37 8.74
C ALA A 161 -18.46 3.36 9.67
N VAL A 162 -17.91 4.55 9.88
CA VAL A 162 -18.54 5.63 10.67
C VAL A 162 -19.79 6.15 9.96
N TYR A 163 -19.73 6.33 8.64
CA TYR A 163 -20.90 6.71 7.85
C TYR A 163 -22.00 5.65 7.94
N GLU A 164 -21.65 4.36 7.85
CA GLU A 164 -22.60 3.26 8.05
C GLU A 164 -23.23 3.26 9.43
N ALA A 165 -22.43 3.46 10.48
CA ALA A 165 -22.92 3.54 11.85
C ALA A 165 -23.83 4.77 12.08
N ALA A 166 -23.61 5.86 11.34
CA ALA A 166 -24.47 7.03 11.32
C ALA A 166 -25.73 6.86 10.46
N GLY A 167 -25.95 5.68 9.87
CA GLY A 167 -27.12 5.38 9.03
C GLY A 167 -26.98 5.78 7.56
N VAL A 168 -25.81 6.26 7.15
CA VAL A 168 -25.55 6.62 5.74
C VAL A 168 -25.17 5.37 4.94
N LEU A 169 -26.09 4.95 4.07
CA LEU A 169 -25.91 3.78 3.22
C LEU A 169 -25.44 4.13 1.80
N SER A 170 -25.48 5.40 1.40
CA SER A 170 -25.04 5.82 0.06
C SER A 170 -23.53 5.62 -0.10
N MET A 171 -23.14 4.82 -1.09
CA MET A 171 -21.73 4.59 -1.42
C MET A 171 -21.05 5.90 -1.86
N ARG A 172 -21.77 6.76 -2.59
CA ARG A 172 -21.27 8.06 -3.04
C ARG A 172 -20.85 8.97 -1.89
N GLU A 173 -21.64 9.03 -0.82
CA GLU A 173 -21.33 9.86 0.36
C GLU A 173 -20.12 9.32 1.12
N LYS A 174 -20.04 7.99 1.29
CA LYS A 174 -18.86 7.33 1.88
C LYS A 174 -17.59 7.63 1.10
N MET A 175 -17.63 7.52 -0.24
CA MET A 175 -16.48 7.79 -1.10
C MET A 175 -16.07 9.26 -1.07
N ARG A 176 -17.02 10.19 -1.02
CA ARG A 176 -16.74 11.62 -0.79
C ARG A 176 -16.02 11.83 0.54
N GLY A 177 -16.49 11.19 1.61
CA GLY A 177 -15.84 11.22 2.92
C GLY A 177 -14.39 10.72 2.87
N VAL A 178 -14.16 9.58 2.20
CA VAL A 178 -12.80 9.01 2.01
C VAL A 178 -11.91 9.98 1.24
N GLY A 179 -12.38 10.54 0.13
CA GLY A 179 -11.62 11.50 -0.68
C GLY A 179 -11.23 12.76 0.09
N LEU A 180 -12.18 13.36 0.83
CA LEU A 180 -11.92 14.53 1.67
C LEU A 180 -10.93 14.21 2.78
N PHE A 181 -11.08 13.07 3.45
CA PHE A 181 -10.16 12.62 4.48
C PHE A 181 -8.73 12.48 3.95
N ILE A 182 -8.56 11.87 2.77
CA ILE A 182 -7.25 11.76 2.10
C ILE A 182 -6.68 13.16 1.82
N ILE A 183 -7.44 14.07 1.21
CA ILE A 183 -6.96 15.42 0.85
C ILE A 183 -6.56 16.21 2.11
N VAL A 184 -7.39 16.16 3.16
CA VAL A 184 -7.15 16.86 4.44
C VAL A 184 -5.87 16.37 5.11
N LEU A 185 -5.51 15.10 4.97
CA LEU A 185 -4.24 14.57 5.47
C LEU A 185 -3.07 14.83 4.52
N LEU A 186 -3.31 14.72 3.21
CA LEU A 186 -2.29 14.82 2.17
C LEU A 186 -1.60 16.18 2.17
N VAL A 187 -2.37 17.27 2.16
CA VAL A 187 -1.83 18.64 2.10
C VAL A 187 -0.92 18.97 3.29
N PRO A 188 -1.36 18.90 4.55
CA PRO A 188 -0.52 19.30 5.68
C PRO A 188 0.68 18.37 5.90
N THR A 189 0.54 17.05 5.70
CA THR A 189 1.64 16.10 5.95
C THR A 189 2.77 16.26 4.94
N PHE A 190 2.45 16.45 3.65
CA PHE A 190 3.45 16.68 2.61
C PHE A 190 4.13 18.04 2.79
N ILE A 191 3.37 19.10 3.08
CA ILE A 191 3.93 20.43 3.37
C ILE A 191 4.86 20.36 4.59
N ALA A 192 4.42 19.74 5.68
CA ALA A 192 5.21 19.60 6.90
C ALA A 192 6.53 18.85 6.65
N ALA A 193 6.51 17.77 5.85
CA ALA A 193 7.72 17.06 5.48
C ALA A 193 8.68 17.92 4.65
N ILE A 194 8.18 18.55 3.57
CA ILE A 194 9.00 19.37 2.66
C ILE A 194 9.67 20.54 3.40
N THR A 195 8.96 21.21 4.29
CA THR A 195 9.47 22.39 5.01
C THR A 195 10.35 22.02 6.21
N SER A 196 10.02 20.96 6.93
CA SER A 196 10.69 20.66 8.22
C SER A 196 11.92 19.76 8.09
N VAL A 197 11.95 18.90 7.07
CA VAL A 197 12.99 17.88 6.91
C VAL A 197 14.06 18.40 5.96
N PRO A 198 15.35 18.43 6.34
CA PRO A 198 16.41 18.89 5.45
C PRO A 198 16.65 17.89 4.30
N GLU A 199 17.26 18.38 3.24
CA GLU A 199 17.76 17.53 2.17
C GLU A 199 19.24 17.27 2.39
N VAL A 200 19.67 16.02 2.19
CA VAL A 200 21.07 15.64 2.37
C VAL A 200 21.77 15.79 1.03
N PRO A 201 22.76 16.70 0.89
CA PRO A 201 23.56 16.79 -0.33
C PRO A 201 24.39 15.52 -0.52
N LEU A 202 24.59 15.12 -1.78
CA LEU A 202 25.16 13.83 -2.17
C LEU A 202 26.51 13.52 -1.51
N THR A 203 26.62 12.31 -0.94
CA THR A 203 27.79 11.45 -1.07
C THR A 203 27.53 10.47 -2.24
N GLU A 204 28.57 10.24 -3.05
CA GLU A 204 28.65 9.50 -4.32
C GLU A 204 27.48 8.63 -4.83
N ARG A 205 27.28 8.67 -6.15
CA ARG A 205 26.38 7.77 -6.89
C ARG A 205 26.90 6.33 -6.79
N ALA A 206 26.23 5.47 -6.02
CA ALA A 206 26.31 4.04 -6.29
C ALA A 206 25.63 3.79 -7.65
N HIS A 207 26.42 3.49 -8.69
CA HIS A 207 25.86 3.02 -9.96
C HIS A 207 25.15 1.68 -9.70
N VAL A 208 23.82 1.67 -9.81
CA VAL A 208 23.06 0.42 -9.82
C VAL A 208 23.24 -0.21 -11.19
N ASP A 209 24.08 -1.25 -11.26
CA ASP A 209 24.25 -2.05 -12.46
C ASP A 209 23.02 -2.97 -12.63
N TRP A 210 22.05 -2.54 -13.43
CA TRP A 210 20.83 -3.30 -13.73
C TRP A 210 21.10 -4.70 -14.28
N ARG A 211 22.22 -4.91 -15.00
CA ARG A 211 22.61 -6.24 -15.47
C ARG A 211 23.08 -7.10 -14.31
N GLY A 212 23.82 -6.51 -13.37
CA GLY A 212 24.17 -7.10 -12.08
C GLY A 212 22.93 -7.47 -11.26
N VAL A 213 21.94 -6.59 -11.16
CA VAL A 213 20.65 -6.83 -10.48
C VAL A 213 19.94 -8.05 -11.07
N LEU A 214 19.76 -8.08 -12.39
CA LEU A 214 19.16 -9.22 -13.07
C LEU A 214 19.97 -10.51 -12.85
N ALA A 215 21.30 -10.44 -12.92
CA ALA A 215 22.15 -11.59 -12.67
C ALA A 215 21.98 -12.12 -11.23
N THR A 216 21.89 -11.23 -10.23
CA THR A 216 21.65 -11.60 -8.83
C THR A 216 20.28 -12.25 -8.64
N LEU A 217 19.23 -11.69 -9.27
CA LEU A 217 17.89 -12.29 -9.32
C LEU A 217 17.92 -13.72 -9.87
N TRP A 218 18.65 -13.95 -10.96
CA TRP A 218 18.73 -15.28 -11.58
C TRP A 218 19.60 -16.26 -10.80
N ARG A 219 20.63 -15.79 -10.09
CA ARG A 219 21.58 -16.63 -9.32
C ARG A 219 21.03 -17.04 -7.95
N SER A 220 20.33 -16.15 -7.25
CA SER A 220 19.87 -16.43 -5.89
C SER A 220 18.60 -17.26 -5.86
N ARG A 221 18.75 -18.57 -5.57
CA ARG A 221 17.60 -19.49 -5.40
C ARG A 221 16.63 -19.06 -4.29
N PRO A 222 17.08 -18.61 -3.10
CA PRO A 222 16.19 -18.10 -2.05
C PRO A 222 15.39 -16.88 -2.52
N LEU A 223 16.04 -15.92 -3.19
CA LEU A 223 15.39 -14.72 -3.70
C LEU A 223 14.28 -15.04 -4.70
N ARG A 224 14.54 -15.91 -5.69
CA ARG A 224 13.52 -16.32 -6.67
C ARG A 224 12.31 -16.98 -6.02
N ARG A 225 12.55 -17.85 -5.03
CA ARG A 225 11.47 -18.50 -4.28
C ARG A 225 10.64 -17.49 -3.51
N LEU A 226 11.29 -16.51 -2.90
CA LEU A 226 10.62 -15.45 -2.15
C LEU A 226 9.78 -14.57 -3.09
N LEU A 227 10.32 -14.12 -4.21
CA LEU A 227 9.60 -13.30 -5.19
C LEU A 227 8.42 -14.05 -5.83
N LEU A 228 8.58 -15.35 -6.12
CA LEU A 228 7.48 -16.17 -6.62
C LEU A 228 6.36 -16.30 -5.57
N ALA A 229 6.71 -16.51 -4.30
CA ALA A 229 5.74 -16.56 -3.22
C ALA A 229 5.03 -15.21 -3.03
N ASP A 230 5.78 -14.10 -3.11
CA ASP A 230 5.22 -12.74 -3.04
C ASP A 230 4.25 -12.47 -4.18
N LEU A 231 4.59 -12.86 -5.42
CA LEU A 231 3.71 -12.77 -6.58
C LEU A 231 2.42 -13.56 -6.38
N LEU A 232 2.50 -14.82 -5.93
CA LEU A 232 1.32 -15.67 -5.75
C LEU A 232 0.39 -15.16 -4.63
N VAL A 233 0.96 -14.73 -3.51
CA VAL A 233 0.17 -14.15 -2.40
C VAL A 233 -0.38 -12.78 -2.77
N GLY A 234 0.37 -11.98 -3.51
CA GLY A 234 -0.05 -10.69 -4.06
C GLY A 234 -1.24 -10.83 -5.03
N LEU A 235 -1.17 -11.81 -5.94
CA LEU A 235 -2.28 -12.14 -6.85
C LEU A 235 -3.54 -12.56 -6.06
N SER A 236 -3.40 -13.47 -5.10
CA SER A 236 -4.50 -13.90 -4.23
C SER A 236 -5.14 -12.72 -3.48
N SER A 237 -4.32 -11.85 -2.90
CA SER A 237 -4.77 -10.66 -2.16
C SER A 237 -5.45 -9.63 -3.07
N GLY A 238 -4.94 -9.45 -4.29
CA GLY A 238 -5.51 -8.54 -5.29
C GLY A 238 -6.88 -9.00 -5.79
N VAL A 239 -7.01 -10.29 -6.11
CA VAL A 239 -8.30 -10.89 -6.51
C VAL A 239 -9.29 -10.79 -5.37
N SER A 240 -8.90 -11.21 -4.17
CA SER A 240 -9.76 -11.16 -2.98
C SER A 240 -10.20 -9.73 -2.66
N GLY A 241 -9.27 -8.77 -2.63
CA GLY A 241 -9.56 -7.37 -2.32
C GLY A 241 -10.47 -6.70 -3.34
N SER A 242 -10.36 -7.06 -4.63
CA SER A 242 -11.20 -6.50 -5.69
C SER A 242 -12.63 -7.08 -5.67
N LEU A 243 -12.79 -8.33 -5.23
CA LEU A 243 -14.08 -9.03 -5.23
C LEU A 243 -14.83 -8.95 -3.90
N VAL A 244 -14.16 -8.67 -2.79
CA VAL A 244 -14.76 -8.80 -1.46
C VAL A 244 -16.00 -7.93 -1.28
N VAL A 245 -16.00 -6.70 -1.80
CA VAL A 245 -17.17 -5.80 -1.68
C VAL A 245 -18.34 -6.32 -2.51
N PHE A 246 -18.09 -6.84 -3.71
CA PHE A 246 -19.12 -7.48 -4.55
C PHE A 246 -19.70 -8.71 -3.86
N VAL A 247 -18.86 -9.58 -3.28
CA VAL A 247 -19.33 -10.77 -2.57
C VAL A 247 -20.16 -10.39 -1.33
N MET A 248 -19.74 -9.39 -0.55
CA MET A 248 -20.50 -8.92 0.61
C MET A 248 -21.87 -8.35 0.21
N LYS A 249 -21.92 -7.58 -0.87
CA LYS A 249 -23.13 -6.93 -1.35
C LYS A 249 -24.09 -7.91 -2.02
N ASP A 250 -23.61 -8.63 -3.03
CA ASP A 250 -24.45 -9.39 -3.96
C ASP A 250 -24.65 -10.84 -3.53
N ALA A 251 -23.59 -11.52 -3.07
CA ALA A 251 -23.69 -12.94 -2.69
C ALA A 251 -24.20 -13.12 -1.26
N LEU A 252 -23.74 -12.30 -0.32
CA LEU A 252 -24.11 -12.39 1.09
C LEU A 252 -25.32 -11.51 1.46
N ALA A 253 -25.84 -10.70 0.54
CA ALA A 253 -26.96 -9.80 0.78
C ALA A 253 -26.80 -8.93 2.05
N LEU A 254 -25.55 -8.60 2.42
CA LEU A 254 -25.24 -7.77 3.60
C LEU A 254 -25.40 -6.27 3.29
N GLY A 255 -25.76 -5.97 2.03
CA GLY A 255 -26.01 -4.62 1.53
C GLY A 255 -24.78 -3.73 1.64
N GLN A 256 -25.03 -2.45 1.88
CA GLN A 256 -23.98 -1.43 2.00
C GLN A 256 -23.37 -1.37 3.40
N ARG A 257 -23.25 -2.50 4.13
CA ARG A 257 -22.58 -2.59 5.45
C ARG A 257 -21.18 -3.20 5.38
N SER A 258 -20.55 -3.15 4.20
CA SER A 258 -19.23 -3.72 3.95
C SER A 258 -18.11 -2.95 4.66
N GLY A 259 -18.29 -1.64 4.92
CA GLY A 259 -17.29 -0.81 5.56
C GLY A 259 -16.86 -1.31 6.93
N VAL A 260 -17.83 -1.63 7.81
CA VAL A 260 -17.55 -2.18 9.15
C VAL A 260 -16.84 -3.53 9.07
N LEU A 261 -17.28 -4.41 8.18
CA LEU A 261 -16.69 -5.74 8.00
C LEU A 261 -15.23 -5.66 7.53
N MET A 262 -14.94 -4.76 6.58
CA MET A 262 -13.60 -4.53 6.11
C MET A 262 -12.71 -3.90 7.18
N LEU A 263 -13.22 -2.91 7.94
CA LEU A 263 -12.48 -2.34 9.07
C LEU A 263 -12.08 -3.44 10.07
N CYS A 264 -13.00 -4.33 10.45
CA CYS A 264 -12.73 -5.42 11.38
C CYS A 264 -11.75 -6.46 10.80
N TYR A 265 -11.83 -6.76 9.50
CA TYR A 265 -10.85 -7.62 8.81
C TYR A 265 -9.42 -7.06 8.95
N PHE A 266 -9.21 -5.78 8.62
CA PHE A 266 -7.89 -5.17 8.70
C PHE A 266 -7.42 -4.98 10.15
N LEU A 267 -8.32 -4.63 11.06
CA LEU A 267 -8.01 -4.48 12.47
C LEU A 267 -7.57 -5.81 13.09
N SER A 268 -8.23 -6.92 12.75
CA SER A 268 -7.82 -8.26 13.17
C SER A 268 -6.39 -8.58 12.72
N GLY A 269 -6.04 -8.25 11.46
CA GLY A 269 -4.67 -8.41 10.97
C GLY A 269 -3.65 -7.58 11.75
N CYS A 270 -3.97 -6.33 12.08
CA CYS A 270 -3.11 -5.46 12.89
C CYS A 270 -2.88 -6.03 14.29
N ILE A 271 -3.96 -6.49 14.96
CA ILE A 271 -3.91 -7.11 16.28
C ILE A 271 -3.12 -8.42 16.25
N ALA A 272 -3.12 -9.13 15.12
CA ALA A 272 -2.37 -10.36 14.95
C ALA A 272 -0.85 -10.15 14.72
N ILE A 273 -0.36 -8.93 14.50
CA ILE A 273 1.07 -8.69 14.25
C ILE A 273 1.97 -9.19 15.40
N PRO A 274 1.72 -8.83 16.68
CA PRO A 274 2.54 -9.31 17.79
C PRO A 274 2.54 -10.83 17.92
N LEU A 275 1.42 -11.48 17.57
CA LEU A 275 1.31 -12.94 17.52
C LEU A 275 2.29 -13.51 16.48
N TRP A 276 2.27 -13.00 15.25
CA TRP A 276 3.19 -13.45 14.18
C TRP A 276 4.65 -13.15 14.49
N VAL A 277 4.96 -12.01 15.11
CA VAL A 277 6.32 -11.68 15.57
C VAL A 277 6.81 -12.70 16.61
N LYS A 278 5.97 -13.01 17.60
CA LYS A 278 6.31 -13.98 18.66
C LYS A 278 6.50 -15.40 18.12
N ILE A 279 5.70 -15.80 17.14
CA ILE A 279 5.85 -17.11 16.47
C ILE A 279 7.12 -17.12 15.61
N GLY A 280 7.34 -16.07 14.82
CA GLY A 280 8.53 -15.91 13.96
C GLY A 280 9.85 -15.94 14.72
N ALA A 281 9.87 -15.44 15.95
CA ALA A 281 11.02 -15.51 16.84
C ALA A 281 11.30 -16.92 17.39
N ARG A 282 10.33 -17.85 17.32
CA ARG A 282 10.45 -19.21 17.89
C ARG A 282 10.69 -20.31 16.86
N ILE A 283 10.06 -20.25 15.69
CA ILE A 283 10.06 -21.37 14.70
C ILE A 283 10.60 -20.97 13.33
N GLU A 284 11.36 -19.88 13.24
CA GLU A 284 11.89 -19.27 12.01
C GLU A 284 10.83 -18.55 11.15
N LYS A 285 11.25 -17.46 10.48
CA LYS A 285 10.35 -16.55 9.75
C LYS A 285 9.67 -17.21 8.55
N HIS A 286 10.40 -18.03 7.79
CA HIS A 286 9.87 -18.67 6.58
C HIS A 286 8.86 -19.78 6.92
N THR A 287 9.12 -20.58 7.96
CA THR A 287 8.19 -21.59 8.48
C THR A 287 6.93 -20.92 9.04
N THR A 288 7.07 -19.79 9.74
CA THR A 288 5.93 -19.00 10.22
C THR A 288 5.06 -18.51 9.06
N LEU A 289 5.68 -18.06 7.96
CA LEU A 289 4.95 -17.66 6.76
C LEU A 289 4.18 -18.84 6.16
N ILE A 290 4.79 -20.03 6.07
CA ILE A 290 4.11 -21.24 5.59
C ILE A 290 2.89 -21.57 6.45
N TRP A 291 3.02 -21.56 7.77
CA TRP A 291 1.90 -21.81 8.68
C TRP A 291 0.78 -20.77 8.54
N ALA A 292 1.10 -19.50 8.33
CA ALA A 292 0.10 -18.47 8.10
C ALA A 292 -0.67 -18.68 6.77
N GLN A 293 0.02 -19.13 5.72
CA GLN A 293 -0.63 -19.48 4.46
C GLN A 293 -1.47 -20.76 4.57
N LEU A 294 -0.98 -21.79 5.27
CA LEU A 294 -1.77 -22.99 5.55
C LEU A 294 -3.03 -22.67 6.36
N TYR A 295 -2.93 -21.80 7.37
CA TYR A 295 -4.09 -21.32 8.11
C TYR A 295 -5.11 -20.65 7.17
N SER A 296 -4.66 -19.81 6.24
CA SER A 296 -5.53 -19.16 5.25
C SER A 296 -6.24 -20.19 4.36
N ILE A 297 -5.53 -21.23 3.91
CA ILE A 297 -6.09 -22.32 3.10
C ILE A 297 -7.13 -23.12 3.90
N LEU A 298 -6.82 -23.46 5.15
CA LEU A 298 -7.72 -24.22 6.04
C LEU A 298 -8.98 -23.43 6.42
N LEU A 299 -8.93 -22.09 6.37
CA LEU A 299 -10.10 -21.25 6.57
C LEU A 299 -11.02 -21.15 5.34
N LEU A 300 -10.55 -21.46 4.12
CA LEU A 300 -11.37 -21.34 2.91
C LEU A 300 -12.72 -22.06 3.00
N PRO A 301 -12.82 -23.30 3.52
CA PRO A 301 -14.10 -24.00 3.70
C PRO A 301 -15.10 -23.23 4.59
N VAL A 302 -14.60 -22.48 5.58
CA VAL A 302 -15.43 -21.68 6.50
C VAL A 302 -16.18 -20.59 5.75
N PHE A 303 -15.64 -20.11 4.62
CA PHE A 303 -16.32 -19.13 3.78
C PHE A 303 -17.65 -19.64 3.23
N PHE A 304 -17.77 -20.94 2.95
CA PHE A 304 -19.02 -21.55 2.47
C PHE A 304 -20.10 -21.69 3.55
N LEU A 305 -19.76 -21.48 4.82
CA LEU A 305 -20.73 -21.44 5.92
C LEU A 305 -21.47 -20.10 5.99
N LEU A 306 -21.02 -19.08 5.25
CA LEU A 306 -21.64 -17.76 5.24
C LEU A 306 -23.04 -17.84 4.63
N THR A 307 -24.06 -17.58 5.43
CA THR A 307 -25.44 -17.49 4.98
C THR A 307 -25.82 -16.05 4.63
N PRO A 308 -26.59 -15.82 3.55
CA PRO A 308 -27.04 -14.48 3.19
C PRO A 308 -27.80 -13.79 4.33
N GLY A 309 -27.51 -12.51 4.57
CA GLY A 309 -28.13 -11.68 5.60
C GLY A 309 -27.54 -11.83 7.01
N ASN A 310 -26.67 -12.82 7.26
CA ASN A 310 -26.09 -13.04 8.59
C ASN A 310 -24.80 -12.22 8.81
N PHE A 311 -24.98 -10.96 9.23
CA PHE A 311 -23.89 -10.02 9.48
C PHE A 311 -22.87 -10.51 10.52
N TRP A 312 -23.34 -11.08 11.64
CA TRP A 312 -22.45 -11.48 12.74
C TRP A 312 -21.56 -12.66 12.36
N LEU A 313 -22.11 -13.62 11.62
CA LEU A 313 -21.31 -14.71 11.09
C LEU A 313 -20.26 -14.20 10.10
N ALA A 314 -20.65 -13.30 9.18
CA ALA A 314 -19.70 -12.66 8.26
C ALA A 314 -18.60 -11.90 8.98
N LEU A 315 -18.92 -11.18 10.05
CA LEU A 315 -17.96 -10.46 10.88
C LEU A 315 -16.91 -11.40 11.48
N VAL A 316 -17.35 -12.48 12.14
CA VAL A 316 -16.44 -13.45 12.78
C VAL A 316 -15.54 -14.11 11.74
N VAL A 317 -16.12 -14.57 10.62
CA VAL A 317 -15.37 -15.23 9.55
C VAL A 317 -14.33 -14.26 8.97
N LEU A 318 -14.70 -13.02 8.65
CA LEU A 318 -13.76 -12.04 8.12
C LEU A 318 -12.67 -11.66 9.13
N MET A 319 -12.98 -11.57 10.42
CA MET A 319 -11.95 -11.38 11.44
C MET A 319 -10.95 -12.53 11.43
N LEU A 320 -11.38 -13.79 11.28
CA LEU A 320 -10.47 -14.93 11.15
C LEU A 320 -9.60 -14.84 9.88
N PHE A 321 -10.19 -14.48 8.74
CA PHE A 321 -9.44 -14.23 7.50
C PHE A 321 -8.47 -13.03 7.61
N GLY A 322 -8.72 -12.09 8.51
CA GLY A 322 -7.86 -10.94 8.76
C GLY A 322 -6.55 -11.30 9.47
N ILE A 323 -6.55 -12.32 10.33
CA ILE A 323 -5.37 -12.73 11.12
C ILE A 323 -4.11 -12.97 10.25
N PRO A 324 -4.15 -13.77 9.17
CA PRO A 324 -2.97 -14.03 8.34
C PRO A 324 -2.59 -12.85 7.46
N TYR A 325 -3.47 -11.86 7.24
CA TYR A 325 -3.23 -10.75 6.31
C TYR A 325 -1.92 -10.01 6.59
N ALA A 326 -1.66 -9.67 7.86
CA ALA A 326 -0.46 -8.92 8.24
C ALA A 326 0.82 -9.75 8.23
N SER A 327 0.71 -11.09 8.34
CA SER A 327 1.86 -11.99 8.40
C SER A 327 2.69 -11.92 7.12
N HIS A 328 2.04 -11.93 5.96
CA HIS A 328 2.70 -11.89 4.65
C HIS A 328 3.53 -10.61 4.49
N ARG A 329 2.92 -9.43 4.64
CA ARG A 329 3.63 -8.15 4.43
C ARG A 329 4.81 -7.95 5.37
N PHE A 330 4.69 -8.43 6.61
CA PHE A 330 5.74 -8.30 7.62
C PHE A 330 6.85 -9.34 7.41
N LEU A 331 6.49 -10.63 7.34
CA LEU A 331 7.46 -11.72 7.25
C LEU A 331 8.22 -11.72 5.92
N MET A 332 7.58 -11.38 4.80
CA MET A 332 8.28 -11.36 3.50
C MET A 332 9.37 -10.29 3.47
N LYS A 333 9.10 -9.09 4.01
CA LYS A 333 10.14 -8.04 4.15
C LYS A 333 11.26 -8.47 5.10
N ALA A 334 10.91 -9.14 6.19
CA ALA A 334 11.91 -9.62 7.15
C ALA A 334 12.78 -10.76 6.59
N ILE A 335 12.23 -11.64 5.74
CA ILE A 335 13.00 -12.68 5.04
C ILE A 335 13.85 -12.06 3.93
N MET A 336 13.34 -11.06 3.22
CA MET A 336 14.12 -10.33 2.21
C MET A 336 15.35 -9.66 2.81
N ALA A 337 15.22 -9.10 4.03
CA ALA A 337 16.35 -8.56 4.78
C ALA A 337 17.40 -9.65 5.08
N ASP A 338 16.98 -10.81 5.57
CA ASP A 338 17.91 -11.92 5.87
C ASP A 338 18.66 -12.41 4.62
N ILE A 339 17.98 -12.50 3.46
CA ILE A 339 18.61 -12.88 2.18
C ILE A 339 19.63 -11.83 1.75
N THR A 340 19.32 -10.54 1.98
CA THR A 340 20.23 -9.44 1.65
C THR A 340 21.49 -9.50 2.52
N ASP A 341 21.34 -9.76 3.81
CA ASP A 341 22.46 -9.87 4.74
C ASP A 341 23.34 -11.08 4.40
N GLU A 342 22.74 -12.22 4.03
CA GLU A 342 23.47 -13.39 3.56
C GLU A 342 24.27 -13.10 2.27
N ASP A 343 23.67 -12.38 1.31
CA ASP A 343 24.34 -12.00 0.08
C ASP A 343 25.49 -11.00 0.31
N GLN A 344 25.32 -10.06 1.25
CA GLN A 344 26.38 -9.14 1.67
C GLN A 344 27.56 -9.89 2.28
N VAL A 345 27.33 -10.90 3.13
CA VAL A 345 28.39 -11.73 3.70
C VAL A 345 29.14 -12.51 2.61
N ARG A 346 28.42 -13.01 1.59
CA ARG A 346 29.02 -13.80 0.50
C ARG A 346 29.79 -12.96 -0.52
N THR A 347 29.27 -11.78 -0.85
CA THR A 347 29.81 -10.95 -1.94
C THR A 347 30.70 -9.80 -1.45
N GLY A 348 30.64 -9.48 -0.15
CA GLY A 348 31.29 -8.30 0.43
C GLY A 348 30.68 -6.98 -0.04
N ARG A 349 29.58 -6.99 -0.79
CA ARG A 349 28.93 -5.79 -1.37
C ARG A 349 27.57 -5.59 -0.72
N MET A 350 27.33 -4.39 -0.20
CA MET A 350 26.02 -4.03 0.36
C MET A 350 25.06 -3.66 -0.77
N GLN A 351 24.24 -4.61 -1.22
CA GLN A 351 23.28 -4.43 -2.32
C GLN A 351 21.82 -4.28 -1.87
N ALA A 352 21.57 -3.90 -0.61
CA ALA A 352 20.21 -3.84 -0.06
C ALA A 352 19.22 -3.01 -0.89
N GLY A 353 19.67 -1.91 -1.51
CA GLY A 353 18.81 -1.08 -2.36
C GLY A 353 18.22 -1.83 -3.57
N VAL A 354 18.90 -2.87 -4.05
CA VAL A 354 18.49 -3.68 -5.21
C VAL A 354 17.45 -4.74 -4.85
N TYR A 355 17.48 -5.25 -3.61
CA TYR A 355 16.58 -6.30 -3.14
C TYR A 355 15.21 -5.76 -2.69
N PHE A 356 15.17 -4.48 -2.28
CA PHE A 356 13.96 -3.80 -1.80
C PHE A 356 13.33 -2.84 -2.83
N SER A 357 13.96 -2.65 -3.98
CA SER A 357 13.40 -1.98 -5.17
C SER A 357 12.64 -2.98 -6.03
#